data_AF-A0A2M7WHX5-F1
#
_entry.id   AF-A0A2M7WHX5-F1
#
_cell.length_a   1.000
_cell.length_b   1.000
_cell.length_c   1.000
_cell.angle_alpha   90.00
_cell.angle_beta   90.00
_cell.angle_gamma   90.00
#
_symmetry.space_group_name_H-M   'P 1'
#
loop_
_entity.id
_entity.type
_entity.pdbx_description
1 polymer ?
#
loop_
_entity_poly.entity_id
_entity_poly.type
_entity_poly.pdbx_seq_one_letter_code
_entity_poly.pdbx_strand_id
1 'polypeptide(L)'
;MTGYRLRKIGVWSAVKISFLINALLGACLGFLVGMFLFLFGALFSGLSDLAGAEEFPIPIFGGIAALFFLPIFYGFLMAVMNGIIITAIGVWLYNIFARLVGGVEVELEQAPVRAVYSAPPPAMPQQPVSPPPNFPKPDPTPPIFRDDEQYKPPKSSEGGVDV
;
A
#
# COMPACT_ATOMS: atom_id res chain seq x y z
N MET A 1 -32.25 -20.40 3.19
CA MET A 1 -31.40 -19.49 2.38
C MET A 1 -31.41 -18.15 3.08
N THR A 2 -30.26 -17.67 3.55
CA THR A 2 -30.18 -16.38 4.27
C THR A 2 -29.74 -15.32 3.27
N GLY A 3 -30.66 -14.42 2.89
CA GLY A 3 -30.34 -13.28 2.02
C GLY A 3 -29.72 -12.14 2.83
N TYR A 4 -28.69 -11.50 2.30
CA TYR A 4 -28.04 -10.34 2.91
C TYR A 4 -28.26 -9.09 2.06
N ARG A 5 -28.23 -7.89 2.65
CA ARG A 5 -28.42 -6.63 1.91
C ARG A 5 -27.21 -5.72 2.03
N LEU A 6 -26.68 -5.28 0.89
CA LEU A 6 -25.55 -4.38 0.79
C LEU A 6 -26.00 -2.91 0.84
N ARG A 7 -26.20 -2.39 2.06
CA ARG A 7 -26.69 -1.00 2.27
C ARG A 7 -25.62 0.08 2.14
N LYS A 8 -24.34 -0.27 2.31
CA LYS A 8 -23.22 0.66 2.27
C LYS A 8 -21.97 -0.03 1.73
N ILE A 9 -21.27 0.65 0.83
CA ILE A 9 -19.96 0.22 0.33
C ILE A 9 -18.89 1.14 0.93
N GLY A 10 -17.80 0.54 1.40
CA GLY A 10 -16.63 1.27 1.90
C GLY A 10 -15.87 1.91 0.75
N VAL A 11 -15.93 3.24 0.64
CA VAL A 11 -15.26 4.02 -0.41
C VAL A 11 -13.77 3.67 -0.51
N TRP A 12 -13.09 3.56 0.63
CA TRP A 12 -11.65 3.28 0.66
C TRP A 12 -11.28 1.90 0.11
N SER A 13 -12.11 0.89 0.34
CA SER A 13 -11.88 -0.46 -0.17
C SER A 13 -12.15 -0.51 -1.68
N ALA A 14 -13.25 0.10 -2.13
CA ALA A 14 -13.60 0.17 -3.55
C ALA A 14 -12.54 0.94 -4.35
N VAL A 15 -12.08 2.09 -3.85
CA VAL A 15 -11.05 2.92 -4.50
C VAL A 15 -9.74 2.15 -4.66
N LYS A 16 -9.29 1.38 -3.67
CA LYS A 16 -8.05 0.58 -3.80
C LYS A 16 -8.14 -0.46 -4.91
N ILE A 17 -9.27 -1.17 -4.98
CA ILE A 17 -9.49 -2.21 -5.97
C ILE A 17 -9.59 -1.57 -7.37
N SER A 18 -10.41 -0.54 -7.51
CA SER A 18 -10.57 0.18 -8.78
C SER A 18 -9.28 0.88 -9.22
N PHE A 19 -8.49 1.43 -8.30
CA PHE A 19 -7.18 1.99 -8.60
C PHE A 19 -6.27 0.93 -9.21
N LEU A 20 -6.19 -0.27 -8.60
CA LEU A 20 -5.33 -1.33 -9.10
C LEU A 20 -5.77 -1.84 -10.47
N ILE A 21 -7.08 -2.04 -10.67
CA ILE A 21 -7.65 -2.49 -11.94
C ILE A 21 -7.39 -1.45 -13.03
N ASN A 22 -7.73 -0.17 -12.79
CA ASN A 22 -7.53 0.89 -13.76
C ASN A 22 -6.04 1.20 -14.02
N ALA A 23 -5.18 1.04 -13.02
CA ALA A 23 -3.73 1.13 -13.21
C ALA A 23 -3.22 0.06 -14.17
N LEU A 24 -3.67 -1.19 -13.99
CA LEU A 24 -3.26 -2.30 -14.84
C LEU A 24 -3.83 -2.16 -16.27
N LEU A 25 -5.10 -1.78 -16.39
CA LEU A 25 -5.73 -1.52 -17.68
C LEU A 25 -5.06 -0.36 -18.41
N GLY A 26 -4.83 0.75 -17.71
CA GLY A 26 -4.17 1.93 -18.25
C GLY A 26 -2.72 1.64 -18.63
N ALA A 27 -2.01 0.82 -17.87
CA ALA A 27 -0.65 0.39 -18.22
C ALA A 27 -0.64 -0.51 -19.46
N CYS A 28 -1.58 -1.45 -19.57
CA CYS A 28 -1.71 -2.29 -20.76
C CYS A 28 -2.01 -1.46 -22.02
N LEU A 29 -2.94 -0.50 -21.91
CA LEU A 29 -3.24 0.46 -22.97
C LEU A 29 -2.04 1.35 -23.31
N GLY A 30 -1.37 1.91 -22.31
CA GLY A 30 -0.20 2.75 -22.51
C GLY A 30 0.98 1.99 -23.14
N PHE A 31 1.15 0.71 -22.79
CA PHE A 31 2.11 -0.17 -23.46
C PHE A 31 1.74 -0.40 -24.92
N LEU A 32 0.47 -0.69 -25.21
CA LEU A 32 0.00 -0.91 -26.58
C LEU A 32 0.21 0.35 -27.43
N VAL A 33 -0.18 1.52 -26.93
CA VAL A 33 0.03 2.81 -27.59
C VAL A 33 1.52 3.11 -27.76
N GLY A 34 2.35 2.86 -26.74
CA GLY A 34 3.80 3.01 -26.82
C GLY A 34 4.43 2.09 -27.87
N MET A 35 3.95 0.86 -28.00
CA MET A 35 4.40 -0.10 -29.02
C MET A 35 4.04 0.38 -30.43
N PHE A 36 2.81 0.86 -30.64
CA PHE A 36 2.42 1.46 -31.92
C PHE A 36 3.26 2.69 -32.23
N LEU A 37 3.44 3.59 -31.27
CA LEU A 37 4.21 4.81 -31.47
C LEU A 37 5.68 4.51 -31.81
N PHE A 38 6.28 3.51 -31.17
CA PHE A 38 7.61 3.01 -31.49
C PHE A 38 7.70 2.46 -32.93
N LEU A 39 6.73 1.63 -33.33
CA LEU A 39 6.70 1.04 -34.67
C LEU A 39 6.53 2.11 -35.76
N PHE A 40 5.55 3.01 -35.58
CA PHE A 40 5.33 4.12 -36.51
C PHE A 40 6.51 5.09 -36.51
N GLY A 41 7.09 5.41 -35.35
CA GLY A 41 8.28 6.25 -35.24
C GLY A 41 9.46 5.69 -36.04
N ALA A 42 9.71 4.39 -35.94
CA ALA A 42 10.75 3.71 -36.72
C ALA A 42 10.47 3.74 -38.23
N LEU A 43 9.22 3.51 -38.64
CA LEU A 43 8.82 3.53 -40.06
C LEU A 43 8.93 4.94 -40.67
N PHE A 44 8.47 5.97 -39.97
CA PHE A 44 8.51 7.35 -40.44
C PHE A 44 9.94 7.91 -40.46
N SER A 45 10.78 7.55 -39.50
CA SER A 45 12.21 7.91 -39.48
C SER A 45 12.95 7.35 -40.70
N GLY A 46 12.69 6.10 -41.09
CA GLY A 46 13.27 5.52 -42.31
C GLY A 46 12.78 6.17 -43.60
N LEU A 47 11.60 6.78 -43.59
CA LEU A 47 11.02 7.46 -44.76
C LEU A 47 11.47 8.92 -44.87
N SER A 48 11.66 9.62 -43.75
CA SER A 48 12.18 10.99 -43.74
C SER A 48 13.63 11.05 -44.24
N ASP A 49 14.44 10.06 -43.87
CA ASP A 49 15.84 9.94 -44.29
C ASP A 49 15.96 9.76 -45.82
N LEU A 50 14.99 9.09 -46.44
CA LEU A 50 14.92 8.90 -47.90
C LEU A 50 14.35 10.14 -48.64
N ALA A 51 13.48 10.90 -47.98
CA ALA A 51 12.79 12.05 -48.59
C ALA A 51 13.55 13.38 -48.45
N GLY A 52 14.66 13.42 -47.70
CA GLY A 52 15.40 14.65 -47.43
C GLY A 52 14.57 15.72 -46.71
N ALA A 53 13.46 15.31 -46.09
CA ALA A 53 12.60 16.20 -45.31
C ALA A 53 13.25 16.48 -43.97
N GLU A 54 13.18 17.72 -43.48
CA GLU A 54 13.61 18.03 -42.11
C GLU A 54 12.95 17.05 -41.14
N GLU A 55 13.78 16.42 -40.28
CA GLU A 55 13.33 15.48 -39.27
C GLU A 55 12.18 16.13 -38.50
N PHE A 56 10.98 15.55 -38.60
CA PHE A 56 9.92 15.91 -37.66
C PHE A 56 10.48 15.57 -36.27
N PRO A 57 10.67 16.55 -35.37
CA PRO A 57 11.16 16.26 -34.05
C PRO A 57 10.00 15.61 -33.31
N ILE A 58 9.83 14.30 -33.47
CA ILE A 58 8.99 13.52 -32.57
C ILE A 58 9.74 13.58 -31.24
N PRO A 59 9.30 14.41 -30.30
CA PRO A 59 10.08 14.74 -29.13
C PRO A 59 10.30 13.44 -28.37
N ILE A 60 11.56 13.04 -28.16
CA ILE A 60 12.19 12.15 -27.13
C ILE A 60 11.39 10.89 -26.65
N PHE A 61 10.08 11.00 -26.50
CA PHE A 61 9.04 9.98 -26.41
C PHE A 61 8.69 9.23 -27.72
N GLY A 62 9.43 9.39 -28.82
CA GLY A 62 9.17 8.64 -30.07
C GLY A 62 9.78 7.23 -30.11
N GLY A 63 10.72 6.92 -29.21
CA GLY A 63 11.53 5.70 -29.25
C GLY A 63 11.29 4.73 -28.09
N ILE A 64 12.31 3.93 -27.74
CA ILE A 64 12.26 2.92 -26.66
C ILE A 64 11.78 3.51 -25.32
N ALA A 65 12.09 4.78 -25.04
CA ALA A 65 11.61 5.49 -23.85
C ALA A 65 10.07 5.54 -23.76
N ALA A 66 9.38 5.65 -24.91
CA ALA A 66 7.92 5.62 -24.99
C ALA A 66 7.34 4.32 -24.46
N LEU A 67 8.03 3.20 -24.73
CA LEU A 67 7.57 1.86 -24.39
C LEU A 67 7.52 1.63 -22.87
N PHE A 68 8.33 2.35 -22.10
CA PHE A 68 8.33 2.30 -20.63
C PHE A 68 7.58 3.47 -20.01
N PHE A 69 7.72 4.67 -20.58
CA PHE A 69 7.11 5.88 -20.02
C PHE A 69 5.60 5.93 -20.21
N LEU A 70 5.09 5.63 -21.41
CA LEU A 70 3.65 5.68 -21.68
C LEU A 70 2.85 4.71 -20.80
N PRO A 71 3.21 3.42 -20.64
CA PRO A 71 2.48 2.53 -19.73
C PRO A 71 2.39 3.07 -18.31
N ILE A 72 3.49 3.59 -17.76
CA ILE A 72 3.51 4.14 -16.40
C ILE A 72 2.64 5.39 -16.32
N PHE A 73 2.79 6.31 -17.28
CA PHE A 73 2.06 7.58 -17.31
C PHE A 73 0.56 7.36 -17.52
N TYR A 74 0.17 6.61 -18.56
CA TYR A 74 -1.23 6.30 -18.83
C TYR A 74 -1.84 5.45 -17.72
N GLY A 75 -1.13 4.43 -17.23
CA GLY A 75 -1.56 3.63 -16.09
C GLY A 75 -1.87 4.49 -14.87
N PHE A 76 -0.96 5.38 -14.50
CA PHE A 76 -1.15 6.31 -13.39
C PHE A 76 -2.33 7.27 -13.62
N LEU A 77 -2.42 7.90 -14.80
CA LEU A 77 -3.50 8.83 -15.13
C LEU A 77 -4.88 8.15 -15.05
N MET A 78 -5.01 6.97 -15.65
CA MET A 78 -6.24 6.18 -15.64
C MET A 78 -6.60 5.74 -14.21
N ALA A 79 -5.60 5.30 -13.43
CA ALA A 79 -5.78 4.90 -12.04
C ALA A 79 -6.25 6.04 -11.15
N VAL A 80 -5.70 7.24 -11.30
CA VAL A 80 -6.10 8.40 -10.49
C VAL A 80 -7.45 8.93 -10.94
N MET A 81 -7.62 9.22 -12.23
CA MET A 81 -8.83 9.86 -12.74
C MET A 81 -10.04 8.93 -12.64
N ASN A 82 -9.96 7.72 -13.20
CA ASN A 82 -11.08 6.78 -13.20
C ASN A 82 -11.10 5.92 -11.92
N GLY A 83 -9.93 5.44 -11.49
CA GLY A 83 -9.84 4.54 -10.34
C GLY A 83 -10.11 5.22 -9.00
N ILE A 84 -9.71 6.48 -8.80
CA ILE A 84 -9.95 7.21 -7.54
C ILE A 84 -11.17 8.12 -7.67
N ILE A 85 -11.14 9.10 -8.57
CA ILE A 85 -12.13 10.19 -8.59
C ILE A 85 -13.51 9.65 -8.98
N ILE A 86 -13.63 9.03 -10.15
CA ILE A 86 -14.92 8.51 -10.64
C ILE A 86 -15.46 7.41 -9.72
N THR A 87 -14.59 6.50 -9.25
CA THR A 87 -15.01 5.45 -8.32
C THR A 87 -15.50 6.02 -6.99
N ALA A 88 -14.79 6.98 -6.40
CA ALA A 88 -15.21 7.59 -5.14
C ALA A 88 -16.57 8.27 -5.26
N ILE A 89 -16.78 9.02 -6.34
CA ILE A 89 -18.06 9.67 -6.65
C ILE A 89 -19.15 8.61 -6.86
N GLY A 90 -18.87 7.55 -7.63
CA GLY A 90 -19.82 6.46 -7.88
C GLY A 90 -20.25 5.72 -6.62
N VAL A 91 -19.31 5.43 -5.71
CA VAL A 91 -19.62 4.80 -4.41
C VAL A 91 -20.40 5.76 -3.52
N TRP A 92 -20.07 7.04 -3.52
CA TRP A 92 -20.80 8.04 -2.77
C TRP A 92 -22.25 8.15 -3.25
N LEU A 93 -22.47 8.21 -4.57
CA LEU A 93 -23.79 8.17 -5.19
C LEU A 93 -24.53 6.88 -4.83
N TYR A 94 -23.88 5.72 -4.97
CA TYR A 94 -24.48 4.43 -4.58
C TYR A 94 -24.97 4.46 -3.13
N ASN A 95 -24.14 4.97 -2.21
CA ASN A 95 -24.51 5.05 -0.79
C ASN A 95 -25.72 5.97 -0.55
N ILE A 96 -25.92 7.02 -1.36
CA ILE A 96 -27.12 7.88 -1.29
C ILE A 96 -28.35 7.12 -1.82
N PHE A 97 -28.25 6.53 -3.01
CA PHE A 97 -29.37 5.82 -3.63
C PHE A 97 -29.76 4.55 -2.85
N ALA A 98 -28.80 3.83 -2.29
CA ALA A 98 -29.06 2.65 -1.46
C ALA A 98 -29.87 2.99 -0.20
N ARG A 99 -29.75 4.22 0.34
CA ARG A 99 -30.59 4.68 1.46
C ARG A 99 -32.03 4.95 1.05
N LEU A 100 -32.26 5.34 -0.21
CA LEU A 100 -33.58 5.67 -0.74
C LEU A 100 -34.33 4.43 -1.25
N VAL A 101 -33.63 3.52 -1.94
CA VAL A 101 -34.24 2.40 -2.68
C VAL A 101 -34.16 1.06 -1.92
N GLY A 102 -33.32 0.97 -0.88
CA GLY A 102 -33.23 -0.23 -0.04
C GLY A 102 -31.95 -1.08 -0.21
N GLY A 103 -31.00 -0.63 -1.04
CA GLY A 103 -29.72 -1.31 -1.29
C GLY A 103 -29.85 -2.55 -2.19
N VAL A 104 -28.72 -3.20 -2.49
CA VAL A 104 -28.67 -4.42 -3.32
C VAL A 104 -28.77 -5.66 -2.44
N GLU A 105 -29.69 -6.57 -2.75
CA GLU A 105 -29.81 -7.87 -2.09
C GLU A 105 -28.82 -8.86 -2.71
N VAL A 106 -28.08 -9.56 -1.87
CA VAL A 106 -27.00 -10.47 -2.24
C VAL A 106 -27.22 -11.80 -1.53
N GLU A 107 -27.22 -12.86 -2.32
CA GLU A 107 -27.19 -14.22 -1.81
C GLU A 107 -25.72 -14.63 -1.66
N LEU A 108 -25.34 -15.01 -0.44
CA LEU A 108 -23.99 -15.49 -0.16
C LEU A 108 -24.05 -16.98 0.15
N GLU A 109 -23.29 -17.76 -0.61
CA GLU A 109 -22.97 -19.13 -0.26
C GLU A 109 -21.82 -19.14 0.76
N GLN A 110 -21.96 -19.92 1.83
CA GLN A 110 -20.83 -20.17 2.72
C GLN A 110 -19.81 -21.03 1.99
N ALA A 111 -18.76 -20.41 1.46
CA ALA A 111 -17.61 -21.15 1.01
C ALA A 111 -17.04 -21.94 2.21
N PRO A 112 -16.74 -23.25 2.06
CA PRO A 112 -16.06 -23.99 3.12
C PRO A 112 -14.75 -23.27 3.40
N VAL A 113 -14.55 -22.87 4.65
CA VAL A 113 -13.28 -22.28 5.10
C VAL A 113 -12.20 -23.29 4.74
N ARG A 114 -11.39 -22.99 3.71
CA ARG A 114 -10.24 -23.81 3.38
C ARG A 114 -9.29 -23.63 4.54
N ALA A 115 -9.28 -24.62 5.43
CA ALA A 115 -8.40 -24.80 6.55
C ALA A 115 -6.93 -24.92 6.09
N VAL A 116 -6.37 -23.85 5.51
CA VAL A 116 -4.93 -23.73 5.30
C VAL A 116 -4.25 -23.28 6.61
N TYR A 117 -5.04 -22.82 7.60
CA TYR A 117 -4.58 -22.41 8.93
C TYR A 117 -5.29 -23.15 10.09
N SER A 118 -5.60 -24.45 9.94
CA SER A 118 -6.11 -25.22 11.08
C SER A 118 -5.47 -26.59 11.28
N ALA A 119 -4.26 -26.81 10.76
CA ALA A 119 -3.40 -27.75 11.47
C ALA A 119 -3.03 -27.05 12.78
N PRO A 120 -3.36 -27.61 13.96
CA PRO A 120 -2.64 -27.23 15.17
C PRO A 120 -1.15 -27.33 14.84
N PRO A 121 -0.29 -26.39 15.27
CA PRO A 121 1.14 -26.57 15.16
C PRO A 121 1.45 -28.00 15.61
N PRO A 122 2.19 -28.81 14.81
CA PRO A 122 2.55 -30.15 15.24
C PRO A 122 3.07 -30.02 16.66
N ALA A 123 2.51 -30.80 17.60
CA ALA A 123 2.95 -30.80 18.97
C ALA A 123 4.46 -30.96 18.94
N MET A 124 5.19 -29.87 19.20
CA MET A 124 6.63 -29.94 19.31
C MET A 124 6.88 -31.03 20.36
N PRO A 125 7.81 -31.97 20.13
CA PRO A 125 8.21 -32.90 21.17
C PRO A 125 8.42 -32.05 22.42
N GLN A 126 7.64 -32.29 23.47
CA GLN A 126 7.80 -31.56 24.71
C GLN A 126 9.26 -31.78 25.09
N GLN A 127 10.09 -30.73 24.96
CA GLN A 127 11.42 -30.81 25.50
C GLN A 127 11.23 -31.13 26.98
N PRO A 128 11.96 -32.14 27.53
CA PRO A 128 11.89 -32.45 28.93
C PRO A 128 12.03 -31.14 29.68
N VAL A 129 10.96 -30.73 30.38
CA VAL A 129 10.94 -29.47 31.11
C VAL A 129 12.05 -29.60 32.15
N SER A 130 13.20 -28.98 31.90
CA SER A 130 14.23 -28.87 32.91
C SER A 130 13.60 -28.14 34.11
N PRO A 131 13.83 -28.59 35.35
CA PRO A 131 13.30 -27.90 36.51
C PRO A 131 13.69 -26.42 36.41
N PRO A 132 12.77 -25.49 36.72
CA PRO A 132 13.06 -24.07 36.67
C PRO A 132 14.33 -23.80 37.49
N PRO A 133 15.27 -22.98 36.98
CA PRO A 133 16.44 -22.58 37.75
C PRO A 133 15.99 -22.10 39.12
N ASN A 134 16.57 -22.64 40.19
CA ASN A 134 16.28 -22.20 41.54
C ASN A 134 16.78 -20.76 41.68
N PHE A 135 15.92 -19.79 41.43
CA PHE A 135 16.22 -18.40 41.65
C PHE A 135 16.39 -18.20 43.18
N PRO A 136 17.56 -17.75 43.66
CA PRO A 136 17.67 -17.26 45.02
C PRO A 136 16.56 -16.23 45.23
N LYS A 137 15.80 -16.36 46.33
CA LYS A 137 14.75 -15.40 46.65
C LYS A 137 15.37 -13.99 46.63
N PRO A 138 14.73 -13.01 45.99
CA PRO A 138 15.23 -11.63 46.00
C PRO A 138 15.46 -11.18 47.43
N ASP A 139 16.67 -10.69 47.72
CA ASP A 139 16.99 -10.10 49.02
C ASP A 139 15.97 -9.01 49.36
N PRO A 140 15.60 -8.85 50.65
CA PRO A 140 14.63 -7.84 51.06
C PRO A 140 15.09 -6.48 50.56
N THR A 141 14.21 -5.84 49.79
CA THR A 141 14.42 -4.54 49.15
C THR A 141 15.13 -3.57 50.09
N PRO A 142 16.21 -2.88 49.65
CA PRO A 142 16.83 -1.84 50.47
C PRO A 142 15.77 -0.79 50.84
N PRO A 143 15.90 -0.15 52.02
CA PRO A 143 14.90 0.78 52.52
C PRO A 143 14.63 1.86 51.48
N ILE A 144 13.33 2.05 51.15
CA ILE A 144 12.85 3.13 50.30
C ILE A 144 13.42 4.43 50.88
N PHE A 145 14.29 5.10 50.13
CA PHE A 145 14.76 6.44 50.48
C PHE A 145 13.52 7.32 50.62
N ARG A 146 13.33 7.80 51.84
CA ARG A 146 12.21 8.61 52.26
C ARG A 146 12.47 10.02 51.74
N ASP A 147 11.51 10.59 51.00
CA ASP A 147 11.64 11.89 50.29
C ASP A 147 11.93 13.10 51.20
N ASP A 148 12.02 12.88 52.52
CA ASP A 148 12.37 13.84 53.56
C ASP A 148 13.89 14.06 53.76
N GLU A 149 14.77 13.28 53.13
CA GLU A 149 16.22 13.59 53.09
C GLU A 149 16.54 14.66 52.01
N GLN A 150 16.21 15.90 52.36
CA GLN A 150 16.49 17.14 51.64
C GLN A 150 17.96 17.20 51.16
N TYR A 151 18.15 17.03 49.85
CA TYR A 151 19.43 17.22 49.17
C TYR A 151 20.00 18.62 49.49
N LYS A 152 21.05 18.67 50.31
CA LYS A 152 21.83 19.87 50.57
C LYS A 152 23.01 19.87 49.58
N PRO A 153 23.02 20.73 48.55
CA PRO A 153 24.12 20.72 47.59
C PRO A 153 25.43 21.09 48.29
N PRO A 154 26.54 20.38 47.99
CA PRO A 154 27.84 20.70 48.54
C PRO A 154 28.32 22.08 48.07
N LYS A 155 28.91 22.85 48.98
CA LYS A 155 29.50 24.17 48.69
C LYS A 155 30.56 24.02 47.59
N SER A 156 30.41 24.81 46.53
CA SER A 156 31.45 25.03 45.52
C SER A 156 32.71 25.54 46.24
N SER A 157 33.73 24.70 46.31
CA SER A 157 35.08 25.11 46.63
C SER A 157 35.71 25.66 45.35
N GLU A 158 35.87 26.98 45.33
CA GLU A 158 36.74 27.70 44.41
C GLU A 158 38.16 27.11 44.43
N GLY A 159 38.76 27.02 43.25
CA GLY A 159 40.12 26.53 43.01
C GLY A 159 40.21 26.17 41.53
N GLY A 160 40.51 27.10 40.63
CA GLY A 160 41.76 27.85 40.62
C GLY A 160 42.76 27.03 39.83
N VAL A 161 42.73 27.18 38.50
CA VAL A 161 43.80 26.68 37.62
C VAL A 161 44.50 27.93 37.11
N ASP A 162 45.57 28.26 37.80
CA ASP A 162 46.56 29.24 37.39
C ASP A 162 47.40 28.66 36.23
N VAL A 163 47.48 29.49 35.17
CA VAL A 163 48.51 29.63 34.12
C VAL A 163 49.10 28.39 33.42
#